data_AF-A0A935VJK2-F1
#
_entry.id   AF-A0A935VJK2-F1
#
_cell.length_a   1.000
_cell.length_b   1.000
_cell.length_c   1.000
_cell.angle_alpha   90.00
_cell.angle_beta   90.00
_cell.angle_gamma   90.00
#
_symmetry.space_group_name_H-M   'P 1'
#
loop_
_entity.id
_entity.type
_entity.pdbx_description
1 polymer ?
#
loop_
_entity_poly.entity_id
_entity_poly.type
_entity_poly.pdbx_seq_one_letter_code
_entity_poly.pdbx_strand_id
1 'polypeptide(L)'
;MIQTFKFNKAEISFENDKIIISDDAKQQLRRTQFTSAIWVFYGTLSILRYMNTGDQFLLWSGLIIGLGHLVIFIMILFRSTQNEIPINEIKSIKVKKGSIIQVSTYD
;
A
#
# COMPACT_ATOMS: atom_id res chain seq x y z
N MET A 1 8.40 26.13 15.97
CA MET A 1 9.69 25.43 16.21
C MET A 1 9.57 24.06 15.55
N ILE A 2 10.52 23.68 14.70
CA ILE A 2 10.47 22.39 13.99
C ILE A 2 11.05 21.29 14.88
N GLN A 3 10.27 20.26 15.20
CA GLN A 3 10.78 19.07 15.88
C GLN A 3 10.72 17.87 14.93
N THR A 4 11.85 17.19 14.76
CA THR A 4 11.97 16.08 13.82
C THR A 4 12.36 14.80 14.55
N PHE A 5 11.61 13.72 14.30
CA PHE A 5 11.88 12.39 14.84
C PHE A 5 12.17 11.43 13.69
N LYS A 6 13.40 10.90 13.65
CA LYS A 6 13.82 9.92 12.65
C LYS A 6 13.68 8.50 13.19
N PHE A 7 12.98 7.66 12.43
CA PHE A 7 12.89 6.22 12.62
C PHE A 7 13.51 5.53 11.40
N ASN A 8 13.90 4.24 11.54
CA ASN A 8 14.57 3.48 10.47
C ASN A 8 13.86 3.47 9.10
N LYS A 9 12.54 3.71 9.06
CA LYS A 9 11.72 3.66 7.82
C LYS A 9 10.74 4.83 7.68
N ALA A 10 10.80 5.81 8.57
CA ALA A 10 9.87 6.94 8.59
C ALA A 10 10.48 8.14 9.31
N GLU A 11 10.17 9.34 8.83
CA GLU A 11 10.53 10.60 9.46
C GLU A 11 9.26 11.39 9.77
N ILE A 12 9.14 11.88 11.00
CA ILE A 12 8.04 12.75 11.41
C ILE A 12 8.61 14.13 11.65
N SER A 13 8.10 15.13 10.95
CA SER A 13 8.39 16.53 11.20
C SER A 13 7.14 17.23 11.72
N PHE A 14 7.25 17.78 12.92
CA PHE A 14 6.25 18.66 13.52
C PHE A 14 6.56 20.08 13.08
N GLU A 15 5.77 20.60 12.15
CA GLU A 15 5.75 22.01 11.78
C GLU A 15 4.62 22.71 12.55
N ASN A 16 4.68 24.05 12.62
CA ASN A 16 3.81 24.85 13.51
C ASN A 16 2.31 24.50 13.40
N ASP A 17 1.82 24.15 12.20
CA ASP A 17 0.40 23.89 11.95
C ASP A 17 0.10 22.47 11.43
N LYS A 18 1.12 21.65 11.20
CA LYS A 18 0.95 20.33 10.57
C LYS A 18 2.01 19.31 10.99
N ILE A 19 1.60 18.04 10.96
CA ILE A 19 2.51 16.91 11.07
C ILE A 19 2.77 16.36 9.67
N ILE A 20 4.04 16.36 9.27
CA ILE A 20 4.50 15.72 8.04
C ILE A 20 5.02 14.34 8.41
N ILE A 21 4.37 13.32 7.87
CA ILE A 21 4.82 11.93 7.96
C ILE A 21 5.46 11.59 6.62
N SER A 22 6.79 11.54 6.60
CA SER A 22 7.57 11.10 5.45
C SER A 22 7.91 9.62 5.63
N ASP A 23 7.11 8.75 5.00
CA ASP A 23 7.36 7.32 4.93
C ASP A 23 7.46 6.84 3.48
N ASP A 24 7.94 5.61 3.30
CA ASP A 24 7.97 4.95 2.00
C ASP A 24 6.62 4.29 1.65
N ALA A 25 5.54 4.48 2.43
CA ALA A 25 4.30 3.73 2.26
C ALA A 25 3.66 4.02 0.90
N LYS A 26 3.72 5.25 0.40
CA LYS A 26 3.30 5.58 -0.97
C LYS A 26 4.11 4.84 -2.03
N GLN A 27 5.43 4.72 -1.86
CA GLN A 27 6.27 4.02 -2.82
C GLN A 27 6.01 2.51 -2.79
N GLN A 28 5.84 1.93 -1.60
CA GLN A 28 5.45 0.54 -1.41
C GLN A 28 4.07 0.25 -2.04
N LEU A 29 3.09 1.13 -1.80
CA LEU A 29 1.76 1.04 -2.40
C LEU A 29 1.84 0.97 -3.94
N ARG A 30 2.60 1.89 -4.55
CA ARG A 30 2.81 1.92 -6.01
C ARG A 30 3.52 0.67 -6.52
N ARG A 31 4.54 0.18 -5.81
CA ARG A 31 5.24 -1.07 -6.18
C ARG A 31 4.29 -2.26 -6.15
N THR A 32 3.49 -2.40 -5.09
CA THR A 32 2.54 -3.51 -4.96
C THR A 32 1.40 -3.42 -5.99
N GLN A 33 0.92 -2.22 -6.32
CA GLN A 33 -0.03 -2.02 -7.42
C GLN A 33 0.54 -2.49 -8.75
N PHE A 34 1.77 -2.07 -9.06
CA PHE A 34 2.44 -2.42 -10.31
C PHE A 34 2.69 -3.92 -10.43
N THR A 35 3.24 -4.55 -9.39
CA THR A 35 3.47 -6.00 -9.40
C THR A 35 2.16 -6.79 -9.49
N SER A 36 1.12 -6.35 -8.79
CA SER A 36 -0.19 -7.01 -8.86
C SER A 36 -0.82 -6.88 -10.25
N ALA A 37 -0.67 -5.73 -10.91
CA ALA A 37 -1.12 -5.55 -12.30
C ALA A 37 -0.41 -6.53 -13.27
N ILE A 38 0.90 -6.74 -13.10
CA ILE A 38 1.65 -7.72 -13.90
C ILE A 38 1.09 -9.14 -13.71
N TRP A 39 0.79 -9.52 -12.47
CA TRP A 39 0.24 -10.86 -12.19
C TRP A 39 -1.19 -11.05 -12.71
N VAL A 40 -2.04 -10.02 -12.65
CA VAL A 40 -3.36 -10.04 -13.30
C VAL A 40 -3.23 -10.19 -14.81
N PHE A 41 -2.28 -9.49 -15.42
CA PHE A 41 -1.98 -9.62 -16.84
C PHE A 41 -1.49 -11.02 -17.21
N TYR A 42 -0.60 -11.61 -16.40
CA TYR A 42 -0.18 -13.00 -16.54
C TYR A 42 -1.36 -13.97 -16.47
N GLY A 43 -2.27 -13.81 -15.50
CA GLY A 43 -3.49 -14.61 -15.41
C GLY A 43 -4.35 -14.49 -16.66
N THR A 44 -4.47 -13.29 -17.23
CA THR A 44 -5.20 -13.06 -18.49
C THR A 44 -4.53 -13.78 -19.67
N LEU A 45 -3.20 -13.69 -19.79
CA LEU A 45 -2.45 -14.41 -20.82
C LEU A 45 -2.58 -15.93 -20.69
N SER A 46 -2.68 -16.46 -19.46
CA SER A 46 -2.87 -17.89 -19.23
C SER A 46 -4.19 -18.40 -19.81
N ILE A 47 -5.26 -17.61 -19.71
CA ILE A 47 -6.58 -17.92 -20.30
C ILE A 47 -6.49 -17.90 -21.83
N LEU A 48 -5.89 -16.85 -22.39
CA LEU A 48 -5.71 -16.72 -23.85
C LEU A 48 -4.87 -17.87 -24.42
N ARG A 49 -3.83 -18.29 -23.70
CA ARG A 49 -3.02 -19.44 -24.10
C ARG A 49 -3.81 -20.74 -24.03
N TYR A 50 -4.58 -20.96 -22.96
CA TYR A 50 -5.43 -22.15 -22.83
C TYR A 50 -6.39 -22.31 -24.00
N MET A 51 -6.98 -21.22 -24.50
CA MET A 51 -7.86 -21.26 -25.67
C MET A 51 -7.18 -21.84 -26.92
N ASN A 52 -5.85 -21.71 -27.04
CA ASN A 52 -5.09 -22.20 -28.18
C ASN A 52 -4.42 -23.56 -27.94
N THR A 53 -4.03 -23.86 -26.69
CA THR A 53 -3.20 -25.05 -26.38
C THR A 53 -3.90 -26.12 -25.55
N GLY A 54 -5.04 -25.80 -24.91
CA GLY A 54 -5.72 -26.70 -23.97
C GLY A 54 -4.94 -27.00 -22.68
N ASP A 55 -3.85 -26.27 -22.42
CA ASP A 55 -2.95 -26.51 -21.28
C ASP A 55 -3.61 -26.11 -19.95
N GLN A 56 -4.14 -27.11 -19.24
CA GLN A 56 -4.86 -26.90 -18.00
C GLN A 56 -3.95 -26.46 -16.85
N PHE A 57 -2.70 -26.93 -16.80
CA PHE A 57 -1.81 -26.59 -15.68
C PHE A 57 -1.50 -25.09 -15.67
N LEU A 58 -1.17 -24.53 -16.84
CA LEU A 58 -0.90 -23.11 -16.95
C LEU A 58 -2.15 -22.26 -16.70
N LEU A 59 -3.33 -22.74 -17.14
CA LEU A 59 -4.61 -22.08 -16.85
C LEU A 59 -4.86 -21.98 -15.35
N TRP A 60 -4.81 -23.09 -14.63
CA TRP A 60 -5.14 -23.11 -13.21
C TRP A 60 -4.14 -22.31 -12.38
N SER A 61 -2.84 -22.47 -12.64
CA SER A 61 -1.81 -21.68 -11.95
C SER A 61 -1.94 -20.18 -12.25
N GLY A 62 -2.19 -19.81 -13.51
CA GLY A 62 -2.41 -18.42 -13.91
C GLY A 62 -3.68 -17.82 -13.30
N LEU A 63 -4.78 -18.56 -13.23
CA LEU A 63 -6.03 -18.11 -12.60
C LEU A 63 -5.86 -17.88 -11.09
N ILE A 64 -5.23 -18.82 -10.37
CA ILE A 64 -5.02 -18.69 -8.92
C ILE A 64 -4.17 -17.45 -8.62
N ILE A 65 -3.06 -17.28 -9.36
CA ILE A 65 -2.15 -16.15 -9.17
C ILE A 65 -2.83 -14.83 -9.57
N GLY A 66 -3.49 -14.81 -10.73
CA GLY A 66 -4.17 -13.62 -11.25
C GLY A 66 -5.31 -13.15 -10.37
N LEU A 67 -6.18 -14.06 -9.91
CA LEU A 67 -7.28 -13.72 -9.00
C LEU A 67 -6.77 -13.26 -7.63
N GLY A 68 -5.75 -13.92 -7.08
CA GLY A 68 -5.13 -13.50 -5.83
C GLY A 68 -4.61 -12.07 -5.91
N HIS A 69 -3.89 -11.74 -6.98
CA HIS A 69 -3.38 -10.38 -7.19
C HIS A 69 -4.46 -9.37 -7.57
N LEU A 70 -5.56 -9.79 -8.19
CA LEU A 70 -6.71 -8.93 -8.45
C LEU A 70 -7.35 -8.46 -7.14
N VAL A 71 -7.54 -9.38 -6.18
CA VAL A 71 -8.06 -9.04 -4.85
C VAL A 71 -7.12 -8.08 -4.13
N ILE A 72 -5.82 -8.34 -4.14
CA ILE A 72 -4.81 -7.45 -3.54
C ILE A 72 -4.87 -6.06 -4.19
N PHE A 73 -4.97 -6.00 -5.52
CA PHE A 73 -5.06 -4.75 -6.25
C PHE A 73 -6.28 -3.93 -5.83
N ILE A 74 -7.46 -4.58 -5.75
CA ILE A 74 -8.71 -3.96 -5.30
C ILE A 74 -8.57 -3.44 -3.86
N MET A 75 -8.03 -4.25 -2.94
CA MET A 75 -7.82 -3.82 -1.55
C MET A 75 -6.91 -2.59 -1.45
N ILE A 76 -5.89 -2.51 -2.31
CA ILE A 76 -4.97 -1.38 -2.32
C ILE A 76 -5.64 -0.11 -2.86
N LEU A 77 -6.58 -0.20 -3.80
CA LEU A 77 -7.34 0.97 -4.27
C LEU A 77 -8.13 1.65 -3.14
N PHE A 78 -8.60 0.86 -2.16
CA PHE A 78 -9.29 1.39 -0.98
C PHE A 78 -8.34 1.91 0.11
N ARG A 79 -7.03 1.69 -0.01
CA ARG A 79 -6.05 2.11 0.99
C ARG A 79 -5.60 3.55 0.75
N SER A 80 -6.07 4.47 1.58
CA SER A 80 -5.59 5.86 1.60
C SER A 80 -4.21 5.96 2.26
N THR A 81 -3.33 6.80 1.71
CA THR A 81 -2.03 7.16 2.31
C THR A 81 -1.98 8.68 2.49
N GLN A 82 -2.31 9.14 3.70
CA GLN A 82 -2.18 10.55 4.08
C GLN A 82 -0.75 10.82 4.56
N ASN A 83 -0.10 11.82 3.97
CA ASN A 83 1.28 12.22 4.34
C ASN A 83 1.32 13.48 5.21
N GLU A 84 0.22 14.23 5.22
CA GLU A 84 0.09 15.48 5.96
C GLU A 84 -1.19 15.38 6.77
N ILE A 85 -1.07 15.58 8.08
CA ILE A 85 -2.20 15.62 9.00
C ILE A 85 -2.12 16.97 9.71
N PRO A 86 -3.12 17.85 9.55
CA PRO A 86 -3.12 19.14 10.23
C PRO A 86 -3.33 18.91 11.74
N ILE A 87 -2.63 19.68 12.58
CA ILE A 87 -2.56 19.43 14.03
C ILE A 87 -3.94 19.53 14.71
N ASN A 88 -4.82 20.37 14.18
CA ASN A 88 -6.19 20.55 14.66
C ASN A 88 -7.06 19.28 14.52
N GLU A 89 -6.73 18.38 13.60
CA GLU A 89 -7.47 17.14 13.38
C GLU A 89 -6.97 16.01 14.28
N ILE A 90 -5.90 16.19 15.05
CA ILE A 90 -5.22 15.12 15.79
C ILE A 90 -5.74 15.03 17.22
N LYS A 91 -6.38 13.91 17.55
CA LYS A 91 -6.85 13.59 18.90
C LYS A 91 -5.75 13.03 19.79
N SER A 92 -4.95 12.11 19.27
CA SER A 92 -3.82 11.54 20.01
C SER A 92 -2.80 10.88 19.09
N ILE A 93 -1.55 10.85 19.52
CA ILE A 93 -0.44 10.19 18.82
C ILE A 93 0.12 9.11 19.73
N LYS A 94 0.09 7.86 19.28
CA LYS A 94 0.70 6.73 19.98
C LYS A 94 1.93 6.27 19.23
N VAL A 95 3.10 6.54 19.80
CA VAL A 95 4.40 6.12 19.26
C VAL A 95 4.82 4.84 19.95
N LYS A 96 4.75 3.70 19.25
CA LYS A 96 5.31 2.44 19.75
C LYS A 96 6.75 2.33 19.28
N LYS A 97 7.70 2.35 20.23
CA LYS A 97 9.13 2.15 19.95
C LYS A 97 9.31 0.81 19.23
N GLY A 98 9.58 0.87 17.92
CA GLY A 98 9.96 -0.30 17.12
C GLY A 98 9.25 -0.51 15.79
N SER A 99 7.99 -0.12 15.55
CA SER A 99 7.36 -0.48 14.26
C SER A 99 6.11 0.28 13.80
N ILE A 100 5.33 0.93 14.67
CA ILE A 100 4.00 1.44 14.27
C ILE A 100 3.69 2.75 15.00
N ILE A 101 3.31 3.78 14.23
CA ILE A 101 2.74 5.03 14.73
C ILE A 101 1.24 4.98 14.41
N GLN A 102 0.41 5.16 15.44
CA GLN A 102 -1.03 5.30 15.29
C GLN A 102 -1.41 6.75 15.61
N VAL A 103 -1.97 7.44 14.63
CA VAL A 103 -2.56 8.77 14.80
C VAL A 103 -4.07 8.59 14.76
N SER A 104 -4.75 8.96 15.85
CA SER A 104 -6.21 9.06 15.87
C SER A 104 -6.60 10.49 15.58
N THR A 105 -7.47 10.69 14.60
CA THR A 105 -8.08 11.98 14.29
C THR A 105 -9.41 12.16 15.03
N TYR A 106 -9.92 13.38 15.12
CA TYR A 106 -11.32 13.62 15.44
C TYR A 106 -12.15 13.32 14.17
N ASP A 107 -13.18 12.47 14.30
CA ASP A 107 -14.17 12.23 13.24
C ASP A 107 -15.01 13.49 12.97
#